data_AF-A0A2Z5JL38-F1
#
_entry.id   AF-A0A2Z5JL38-F1
#
_cell.length_a   1.000
_cell.length_b   1.000
_cell.length_c   1.000
_cell.angle_alpha   90.00
_cell.angle_beta   90.00
_cell.angle_gamma   90.00
#
_symmetry.space_group_name_H-M   'P 1'
#
loop_
_entity.id
_entity.type
_entity.pdbx_description
1 polymer ?
#
loop_
_entity_poly.entity_id
_entity_poly.type
_entity_poly.pdbx_seq_one_letter_code
_entity_poly.pdbx_strand_id
1 'polypeptide(L)'
;MDRLGRALRAQLVELIDELTPGADLGLLFLDEPNVADWHEPLRYSYSAVFRGERPEGVGAADVASRAADQLSPAGWDIAGPQEEIDGTKRTYVLTARRPDGTRIEVRTGDHNSAVLYSGQTPALALREPEEFQWPEPVRTPETLTPGCVLCYECDGLGACHGCGGRGWVPSEPRGRSNCRQCGGQRVCPICRGGGQLAVFRLSPYQLTYYPELSQ
;
A
#
# COMPACT_ATOMS: atom_id res chain seq x y z
N MET A 1 -4.63 -12.50 -9.34
CA MET A 1 -3.52 -12.06 -8.47
C MET A 1 -2.92 -13.21 -7.69
N ASP A 2 -3.70 -14.02 -6.98
CA ASP A 2 -3.19 -15.09 -6.10
C ASP A 2 -2.37 -16.16 -6.81
N ARG A 3 -2.64 -16.41 -8.09
CA ARG A 3 -1.80 -17.28 -8.92
C ARG A 3 -0.35 -16.75 -9.01
N LEU A 4 -0.17 -15.43 -9.12
CA LEU A 4 1.17 -14.80 -9.15
C LEU A 4 1.84 -14.91 -7.77
N GLY A 5 1.11 -14.68 -6.68
CA GLY A 5 1.63 -14.86 -5.32
C GLY A 5 2.12 -16.29 -5.05
N ARG A 6 1.30 -17.29 -5.41
CA ARG A 6 1.69 -18.71 -5.31
C ARG A 6 2.89 -19.07 -6.18
N ALA A 7 2.93 -18.57 -7.42
CA ALA A 7 4.05 -18.81 -8.32
C ALA A 7 5.35 -18.16 -7.80
N LEU A 8 5.28 -16.94 -7.28
CA LEU A 8 6.41 -16.26 -6.65
C LEU A 8 6.90 -17.04 -5.42
N ARG A 9 5.99 -17.47 -4.54
CA ARG A 9 6.35 -18.27 -3.37
C ARG A 9 7.04 -19.58 -3.76
N ALA A 10 6.52 -20.30 -4.76
CA ALA A 10 7.14 -21.53 -5.25
C ALA A 10 8.56 -21.27 -5.76
N GLN A 11 8.78 -20.21 -6.55
CA GLN A 11 10.11 -19.86 -7.03
C GLN A 11 11.08 -19.49 -5.90
N LEU A 12 10.61 -18.74 -4.90
CA LEU A 12 11.44 -18.37 -3.74
C LEU A 12 11.81 -19.60 -2.92
N VAL A 13 10.89 -20.53 -2.71
CA VAL A 13 11.17 -21.80 -2.02
C VAL A 13 12.26 -22.58 -2.74
N GLU A 14 12.11 -22.81 -4.05
CA GLU A 14 13.13 -23.52 -4.84
C GLU A 14 14.51 -22.85 -4.77
N LEU A 15 14.54 -21.51 -4.80
CA LEU A 15 15.77 -20.73 -4.75
C LEU A 15 16.43 -20.76 -3.36
N ILE A 16 15.63 -20.70 -2.29
CA ILE A 16 16.11 -20.72 -0.90
C ILE A 16 16.61 -22.12 -0.52
N ASP A 17 15.90 -23.18 -0.92
CA ASP A 17 16.29 -24.56 -0.63
C ASP A 17 17.65 -24.91 -1.27
N GLU A 18 17.90 -24.42 -2.48
CA GLU A 18 19.15 -24.65 -3.20
C GLU A 18 20.32 -23.85 -2.61
N LEU A 19 20.10 -22.56 -2.32
CA LEU A 19 21.19 -21.65 -1.96
C LEU A 19 21.48 -21.57 -0.45
N THR A 20 20.49 -21.88 0.38
CA THR A 20 20.57 -21.85 1.85
C THR A 20 19.89 -23.09 2.44
N PRO A 21 20.45 -24.29 2.21
CA PRO A 21 19.86 -25.54 2.65
C PRO A 21 19.63 -25.56 4.16
N GLY A 22 18.45 -26.04 4.57
CA GLY A 22 18.05 -26.10 5.98
C GLY A 22 17.43 -24.82 6.55
N ALA A 23 17.21 -23.80 5.71
CA ALA A 23 16.49 -22.61 6.12
C ALA A 23 15.04 -22.92 6.53
N ASP A 24 14.53 -22.24 7.56
CA ASP A 24 13.14 -22.40 8.01
C ASP A 24 12.18 -21.64 7.08
N LEU A 25 11.69 -22.33 6.05
CA LEU A 25 10.71 -21.81 5.10
C LEU A 25 9.35 -21.48 5.74
N GLY A 26 9.10 -21.88 6.99
CA GLY A 26 7.94 -21.42 7.76
C GLY A 26 7.94 -19.91 8.00
N LEU A 27 9.10 -19.25 7.87
CA LEU A 27 9.25 -17.80 7.98
C LEU A 27 9.05 -17.05 6.65
N LEU A 28 8.84 -17.77 5.54
CA LEU A 28 8.53 -17.16 4.24
C LEU A 28 7.03 -16.90 4.11
N PHE A 29 6.60 -15.71 4.55
CA PHE A 29 5.20 -15.28 4.50
C PHE A 29 4.87 -14.56 3.19
N LEU A 30 3.80 -15.00 2.54
CA LEU A 30 3.31 -14.49 1.25
C LEU A 30 1.78 -14.65 1.19
N ASP A 31 1.12 -14.42 2.31
CA ASP A 31 -0.26 -14.87 2.54
C ASP A 31 -1.30 -13.96 1.87
N GLU A 32 -1.06 -12.65 1.91
CA GLU A 32 -1.96 -11.64 1.36
C GLU A 32 -1.19 -10.54 0.62
N PRO A 33 -1.78 -9.95 -0.44
CA PRO A 33 -1.14 -8.87 -1.17
C PRO A 33 -1.26 -7.55 -0.39
N ASN A 34 -0.18 -6.77 -0.37
CA ASN A 34 -0.15 -5.45 0.25
C ASN A 34 -0.48 -4.35 -0.77
N VAL A 35 -0.94 -3.20 -0.29
CA VAL A 35 -1.13 -2.01 -1.16
C VAL A 35 0.25 -1.49 -1.56
N ALA A 36 0.59 -1.68 -2.84
CA ALA A 36 1.83 -1.24 -3.45
C ALA A 36 1.77 0.22 -3.93
N ASP A 37 0.57 0.66 -4.33
CA ASP A 37 0.33 2.00 -4.81
C ASP A 37 -1.03 2.50 -4.29
N TRP A 38 -1.01 3.68 -3.67
CA TRP A 38 -2.18 4.26 -3.03
C TRP A 38 -2.91 5.28 -3.92
N HIS A 39 -2.50 5.46 -5.18
CA HIS A 39 -3.30 6.16 -6.19
C HIS A 39 -4.62 5.41 -6.43
N GLU A 40 -5.63 6.11 -6.95
CA GLU A 40 -6.86 5.45 -7.37
C GLU A 40 -6.77 4.94 -8.81
N PRO A 41 -7.19 3.69 -9.08
CA PRO A 41 -7.54 2.64 -8.12
C PRO A 41 -6.30 2.07 -7.40
N LEU A 42 -6.48 1.64 -6.15
CA LEU A 42 -5.40 1.02 -5.38
C LEU A 42 -4.78 -0.14 -6.15
N ARG A 43 -3.45 -0.18 -6.18
CA ARG A 43 -2.72 -1.31 -6.75
C ARG A 43 -2.10 -2.13 -5.64
N TYR A 44 -2.21 -3.44 -5.80
CA TYR A 44 -1.75 -4.41 -4.82
C TYR A 44 -0.58 -5.18 -5.39
N SER A 45 0.30 -5.69 -4.53
CA SER A 45 1.34 -6.66 -4.92
C SER A 45 1.60 -7.63 -3.79
N TYR A 46 1.87 -8.88 -4.11
CA TYR A 46 2.55 -9.77 -3.18
C TYR A 46 4.02 -9.39 -3.12
N SER A 47 4.56 -9.32 -1.91
CA SER A 47 6.00 -9.14 -1.68
C SER A 47 6.43 -9.97 -0.49
N ALA A 48 7.68 -10.44 -0.51
CA ALA A 48 8.30 -11.09 0.63
C ALA A 48 9.78 -10.75 0.70
N VAL A 49 10.28 -10.78 1.93
CA VAL A 49 11.70 -10.69 2.24
C VAL A 49 12.03 -11.86 3.13
N PHE A 50 13.07 -12.61 2.75
CA PHE A 50 13.55 -13.76 3.51
C PHE A 50 15.05 -13.64 3.71
N ARG A 51 15.53 -14.01 4.90
CA ARG A 51 16.94 -14.01 5.24
C ARG A 51 17.38 -15.45 5.52
N GLY A 52 18.18 -16.00 4.61
CA GLY A 52 18.86 -17.27 4.80
C GLY A 52 20.31 -17.08 5.22
N GLU A 53 20.99 -18.20 5.43
CA GLU A 53 22.41 -18.28 5.77
C GLU A 53 23.16 -19.12 4.74
N ARG A 54 24.20 -18.50 4.15
CA ARG A 54 25.07 -19.11 3.15
C ARG A 54 25.82 -20.29 3.77
N PRO A 55 25.93 -21.43 3.06
CA PRO A 55 26.74 -22.55 3.52
C PRO A 55 28.20 -22.17 3.77
N GLU A 56 28.81 -22.83 4.75
CA GLU A 56 30.24 -22.67 5.04
C GLU A 56 31.09 -23.03 3.81
N GLY A 57 32.13 -22.24 3.54
CA GLY A 57 33.02 -22.44 2.39
C GLY A 57 32.48 -21.97 1.04
N VAL A 58 31.23 -21.49 0.96
CA VAL A 58 30.68 -20.86 -0.26
C VAL A 58 30.90 -19.35 -0.19
N GLY A 59 31.43 -18.75 -1.26
CA GLY A 59 31.65 -17.31 -1.36
C GLY A 59 30.36 -16.53 -1.66
N ALA A 60 30.36 -15.22 -1.39
CA ALA A 60 29.20 -14.37 -1.69
C ALA A 60 28.92 -14.27 -3.19
N ALA A 61 29.96 -14.06 -3.99
CA ALA A 61 29.86 -14.07 -5.44
C ALA A 61 29.29 -15.40 -5.97
N ASP A 62 29.69 -16.53 -5.38
CA ASP A 62 29.24 -17.86 -5.79
C ASP A 62 27.74 -18.05 -5.57
N VAL A 63 27.19 -17.54 -4.46
CA VAL A 63 25.72 -17.59 -4.22
C VAL A 63 24.98 -16.80 -5.28
N ALA A 64 25.47 -15.60 -5.63
CA ALA A 64 24.81 -14.77 -6.64
C ALA A 64 24.89 -15.40 -8.04
N SER A 65 26.01 -16.05 -8.39
CA SER A 65 26.16 -16.81 -9.64
C SER A 65 25.24 -18.02 -9.68
N ARG A 66 25.17 -18.82 -8.60
CA ARG A 66 24.27 -19.99 -8.52
C ARG A 66 22.80 -19.59 -8.63
N ALA A 67 22.42 -18.45 -8.03
CA ALA A 67 21.08 -17.89 -8.18
C ALA A 67 20.77 -17.56 -9.65
N ALA A 68 21.74 -17.00 -10.39
CA ALA A 68 21.57 -16.72 -11.82
C ALA A 68 21.43 -18.01 -12.64
N ASP A 69 22.26 -19.02 -12.34
CA ASP A 69 22.23 -20.32 -13.01
C ASP A 69 20.90 -21.06 -12.80
N GLN A 70 20.29 -20.91 -11.63
CA GLN A 70 18.98 -21.51 -11.33
C GLN A 70 17.83 -20.76 -12.01
N LEU A 71 17.87 -19.42 -12.05
CA LEU A 71 16.76 -18.60 -12.55
C LEU A 71 16.76 -18.49 -14.09
N SER A 72 17.92 -18.46 -14.74
CA SER A 72 18.04 -18.34 -16.20
C SER A 72 17.25 -19.40 -16.99
N PRO A 73 17.37 -20.72 -16.71
CA PRO A 73 16.62 -21.75 -17.43
C PRO A 73 15.12 -21.70 -17.16
N ALA A 74 14.69 -21.06 -16.06
CA ALA A 74 13.29 -20.86 -15.71
C ALA A 74 12.65 -19.63 -16.40
N GLY A 75 13.32 -19.07 -17.41
CA GLY A 75 12.81 -17.99 -18.26
C GLY A 75 12.82 -16.61 -17.60
N TRP A 76 13.68 -16.43 -16.58
CA TRP A 76 13.91 -15.13 -15.97
C TRP A 76 14.94 -14.34 -16.78
N ASP A 77 14.66 -13.05 -16.98
CA ASP A 77 15.63 -12.07 -17.46
C ASP A 77 16.50 -11.63 -16.28
N ILE A 78 17.82 -11.79 -16.42
CA ILE A 78 18.78 -11.63 -15.33
C ILE A 78 19.62 -10.38 -15.56
N ALA A 79 19.64 -9.51 -14.56
CA ALA A 79 20.55 -8.38 -14.46
C ALA A 79 21.49 -8.58 -13.26
N GLY A 80 22.78 -8.80 -13.56
CA GLY A 80 23.82 -9.06 -12.56
C GLY A 80 24.40 -10.48 -12.63
N PRO A 81 25.20 -10.89 -11.63
CA PRO A 81 25.42 -10.20 -10.36
C PRO A 81 26.19 -8.89 -10.52
N GLN A 82 25.67 -7.81 -9.93
CA GLN A 82 26.38 -6.54 -9.82
C GLN A 82 27.15 -6.51 -8.49
N GLU A 83 28.42 -6.14 -8.55
CA GLU A 83 29.23 -5.90 -7.35
C GLU A 83 29.06 -4.44 -6.91
N GLU A 84 28.61 -4.26 -5.67
CA GLU A 84 28.55 -2.97 -4.98
C GLU A 84 29.61 -2.94 -3.88
N ILE A 85 30.44 -1.89 -3.90
CA ILE A 85 31.52 -1.68 -2.93
C ILE A 85 31.19 -0.45 -2.08
N ASP A 86 31.03 -0.67 -0.77
CA ASP A 86 30.89 0.39 0.24
C ASP A 86 32.03 0.26 1.28
N GLY A 87 33.07 1.08 1.08
CA GLY A 87 34.31 0.98 1.86
C GLY A 87 35.00 -0.38 1.67
N THR A 88 35.05 -1.18 2.73
CA THR A 88 35.60 -2.56 2.71
C THR A 88 34.54 -3.64 2.47
N LYS A 89 33.26 -3.26 2.39
CA LYS A 89 32.15 -4.21 2.22
C LYS A 89 31.87 -4.42 0.75
N ARG A 90 31.99 -5.66 0.30
CA ARG A 90 31.52 -6.11 -1.01
C ARG A 90 30.16 -6.78 -0.85
N THR A 91 29.22 -6.34 -1.69
CA THR A 91 27.88 -6.89 -1.79
C THR A 91 27.62 -7.26 -3.24
N TYR A 92 27.04 -8.43 -3.46
CA TYR A 92 26.62 -8.91 -4.77
C TYR A 92 25.10 -8.88 -4.83
N VAL A 93 24.57 -8.22 -5.85
CA VAL A 93 23.13 -8.08 -6.09
C VAL A 93 22.79 -8.72 -7.43
N LEU A 94 21.94 -9.74 -7.39
CA LEU A 94 21.30 -10.31 -8.57
C LEU A 94 19.87 -9.81 -8.62
N THR A 95 19.44 -9.24 -9.75
CA THR A 95 18.03 -8.94 -10.02
C THR A 95 17.54 -9.83 -11.15
N ALA A 96 16.50 -10.61 -10.90
CA ALA A 96 15.80 -11.42 -11.89
C ALA A 96 14.40 -10.85 -12.12
N ARG A 97 13.97 -10.77 -13.39
CA ARG A 97 12.64 -10.29 -13.78
C ARG A 97 11.96 -11.29 -14.70
N ARG A 98 10.64 -11.46 -14.55
CA ARG A 98 9.81 -12.15 -15.52
C ARG A 98 9.10 -11.16 -16.45
N PRO A 99 8.72 -11.58 -17.67
CA PRO A 99 7.92 -10.77 -18.57
C PRO A 99 6.57 -10.30 -18.00
N ASP A 100 6.02 -11.03 -17.03
CA ASP A 100 4.80 -10.67 -16.30
C ASP A 100 5.02 -9.55 -15.26
N GLY A 101 6.25 -9.06 -15.10
CA GLY A 101 6.62 -8.01 -14.16
C GLY A 101 7.01 -8.51 -12.78
N THR A 102 7.01 -9.82 -12.52
CA THR A 102 7.49 -10.39 -11.26
C THR A 102 9.00 -10.20 -11.15
N ARG A 103 9.47 -9.85 -9.96
CA ARG A 103 10.88 -9.61 -9.68
C ARG A 103 11.35 -10.44 -8.49
N ILE A 104 12.55 -10.96 -8.59
CA ILE A 104 13.32 -11.50 -7.46
C ILE A 104 14.65 -10.74 -7.38
N GLU A 105 15.07 -10.41 -6.18
CA GLU A 105 16.40 -9.88 -5.88
C GLU A 105 17.09 -10.81 -4.88
N VAL A 106 18.32 -11.19 -5.16
CA VAL A 106 19.20 -11.93 -4.24
C VAL A 106 20.37 -11.03 -3.89
N ARG A 107 20.57 -10.77 -2.61
CA ARG A 107 21.66 -9.93 -2.09
C ARG A 107 22.48 -10.70 -1.07
N THR A 108 23.79 -10.69 -1.25
CA THR A 108 24.72 -11.37 -0.35
C THR A 108 26.03 -10.57 -0.27
N GLY A 109 26.76 -10.66 0.83
CA GLY A 109 28.02 -9.93 1.01
C GLY A 109 29.12 -10.79 1.60
N ASP A 110 30.35 -10.28 1.52
CA ASP A 110 31.52 -10.95 2.10
C ASP A 110 31.67 -10.71 3.61
N HIS A 111 30.95 -9.71 4.14
CA HIS A 111 31.07 -9.27 5.53
C HIS A 111 30.24 -10.11 6.52
N ASN A 112 29.33 -10.95 6.04
CA ASN A 112 28.56 -11.91 6.84
C ASN A 112 28.12 -13.10 5.97
N SER A 113 27.52 -14.12 6.60
CA SER A 113 26.93 -15.27 5.93
C SER A 113 25.51 -15.02 5.42
N ALA A 114 24.95 -13.82 5.57
CA ALA A 114 23.54 -13.59 5.25
C ALA A 114 23.28 -13.58 3.73
N VAL A 115 22.17 -14.21 3.33
CA VAL A 115 21.60 -14.08 1.99
C VAL A 115 20.20 -13.53 2.13
N LEU A 116 19.96 -12.38 1.50
CA LEU A 116 18.66 -11.72 1.48
C LEU A 116 17.97 -12.00 0.16
N TYR A 117 16.78 -12.59 0.24
CA TYR A 117 15.88 -12.83 -0.88
C TYR A 117 14.74 -11.83 -0.78
N SER A 118 14.48 -11.10 -1.86
CA SER A 118 13.31 -10.24 -1.98
C SER A 118 12.52 -10.63 -3.22
N GLY A 119 11.24 -10.92 -3.07
CA GLY A 119 10.34 -11.23 -4.18
C GLY A 119 9.20 -10.24 -4.25
N GLN A 120 8.76 -9.88 -5.45
CA GLN A 120 7.62 -9.01 -5.66
C GLN A 120 6.87 -9.34 -6.96
N THR A 121 5.54 -9.41 -6.91
CA THR A 121 4.67 -9.48 -8.11
C THR A 121 4.43 -8.08 -8.68
N PRO A 122 4.03 -7.92 -9.95
CA PRO A 122 3.59 -6.62 -10.47
C PRO A 122 2.49 -6.00 -9.58
N ALA A 123 2.48 -4.67 -9.51
CA ALA A 123 1.42 -3.92 -8.86
C ALA A 123 0.18 -3.90 -9.78
N LEU A 124 -0.92 -4.53 -9.36
CA LEU A 124 -2.15 -4.64 -10.16
C LEU A 124 -3.33 -3.96 -9.46
N ALA A 125 -4.11 -3.21 -10.24
CA ALA A 125 -5.40 -2.73 -9.79
C ALA A 125 -6.42 -3.88 -9.80
N LEU A 126 -7.24 -3.97 -8.76
CA LEU A 126 -8.32 -4.97 -8.65
C LEU A 126 -9.64 -4.49 -9.25
N ARG A 127 -9.73 -3.20 -9.57
CA ARG A 127 -10.89 -2.54 -10.16
C ARG A 127 -10.45 -1.55 -11.22
N GLU A 128 -11.35 -1.22 -12.12
CA GLU A 128 -11.14 -0.13 -13.07
C GLU A 128 -11.13 1.23 -12.34
N PRO A 129 -10.44 2.23 -12.90
CA PRO A 129 -10.56 3.60 -12.40
C PRO A 129 -12.00 4.09 -12.52
N GLU A 130 -12.57 4.50 -11.39
CA GLU A 130 -13.89 5.11 -11.33
C GLU A 130 -13.73 6.60 -11.04
N GLU A 131 -14.53 7.43 -11.72
CA GLU A 131 -14.61 8.84 -11.38
C GLU A 131 -15.28 9.00 -10.02
N PHE A 132 -14.68 9.82 -9.16
CA PHE A 132 -15.24 10.08 -7.84
C PHE A 132 -16.58 10.80 -7.92
N GLN A 133 -17.60 10.19 -7.34
CA GLN A 133 -18.92 10.78 -7.17
C GLN A 133 -19.08 11.32 -5.75
N TRP A 134 -19.53 12.57 -5.65
CA TRP A 134 -19.92 13.14 -4.36
C TRP A 134 -21.20 12.44 -3.86
N PRO A 135 -21.32 12.19 -2.54
CA PRO A 135 -22.53 11.61 -2.00
C PRO A 135 -23.71 12.58 -2.12
N GLU A 136 -24.92 12.03 -2.22
CA GLU A 136 -26.14 12.84 -2.09
C GLU A 136 -26.29 13.39 -0.67
N PRO A 137 -26.92 14.57 -0.50
CA PRO A 137 -27.17 15.11 0.82
C PRO A 137 -28.06 14.20 1.68
N VAL A 138 -27.67 13.99 2.93
CA VAL A 138 -28.50 13.29 3.92
C VAL A 138 -29.71 14.14 4.31
N ARG A 139 -29.57 15.47 4.22
CA ARG A 139 -30.62 16.45 4.45
C ARG A 139 -30.63 17.51 3.36
N THR A 140 -31.82 17.96 3.04
CA THR A 140 -32.14 19.10 2.19
C THR A 140 -33.03 20.05 2.99
N PRO A 141 -33.27 21.29 2.53
CA PRO A 141 -34.19 22.20 3.23
C PRO A 141 -35.58 21.58 3.46
N GLU A 142 -36.06 20.76 2.52
CA GLU A 142 -37.38 20.12 2.56
C GLU A 142 -37.45 18.93 3.51
N THR A 143 -36.31 18.34 3.86
CA THR A 143 -36.23 17.11 4.68
C THR A 143 -35.70 17.37 6.09
N LEU A 144 -35.57 18.64 6.47
CA LEU A 144 -35.16 19.04 7.81
C LEU A 144 -36.15 18.55 8.88
N THR A 145 -35.60 18.04 9.97
CA THR A 145 -36.41 17.81 11.17
C THR A 145 -36.88 19.14 11.74
N PRO A 146 -38.14 19.29 12.17
CA PRO A 146 -38.61 20.51 12.82
C PRO A 146 -37.71 20.93 13.99
N GLY A 147 -37.39 22.21 14.07
CA GLY A 147 -36.45 22.76 15.06
C GLY A 147 -34.97 22.49 14.76
N CYS A 148 -34.64 22.02 13.55
CA CYS A 148 -33.27 21.91 13.05
C CYS A 148 -33.03 22.83 11.85
N VAL A 149 -31.76 23.12 11.59
CA VAL A 149 -31.26 23.81 10.39
C VAL A 149 -30.21 22.95 9.69
N LEU A 150 -29.96 23.19 8.39
CA LEU A 150 -28.87 22.52 7.69
C LEU A 150 -27.54 22.87 8.33
N CYS A 151 -26.62 21.92 8.40
CA CYS A 151 -25.30 22.16 8.96
C CYS A 151 -24.53 23.18 8.10
N TYR A 152 -24.11 24.30 8.71
CA TYR A 152 -23.40 25.37 8.01
C TYR A 152 -22.08 24.93 7.35
N GLU A 153 -21.49 23.83 7.80
CA GLU A 153 -20.20 23.32 7.29
C GLU A 153 -20.37 22.43 6.06
N CYS A 154 -21.45 21.66 5.99
CA CYS A 154 -21.62 20.64 4.94
C CYS A 154 -22.91 20.80 4.13
N ASP A 155 -23.72 21.79 4.45
CA ASP A 155 -24.99 22.11 3.76
C ASP A 155 -25.86 20.86 3.52
N GLY A 156 -26.15 20.10 4.58
CA GLY A 156 -26.97 18.90 4.44
C GLY A 156 -26.24 17.63 4.01
N LEU A 157 -25.01 17.73 3.48
CA LEU A 157 -24.26 16.59 2.95
C LEU A 157 -24.05 15.47 3.98
N GLY A 158 -23.77 15.80 5.23
CA GLY A 158 -23.42 14.84 6.28
C GLY A 158 -22.00 14.25 6.14
N ALA A 159 -21.49 14.08 4.93
CA ALA A 159 -20.10 13.73 4.66
C ALA A 159 -19.15 14.93 4.85
N CYS A 160 -17.85 14.65 5.00
CA CYS A 160 -16.83 15.69 5.05
C CYS A 160 -16.75 16.46 3.72
N HIS A 161 -16.96 17.78 3.73
CA HIS A 161 -16.97 18.59 2.50
C HIS A 161 -15.61 18.62 1.78
N GLY A 162 -14.50 18.41 2.49
CA GLY A 162 -13.16 18.45 1.87
C GLY A 162 -12.75 17.16 1.17
N CYS A 163 -13.42 16.04 1.44
CA CYS A 163 -13.09 14.75 0.80
C CYS A 163 -14.31 13.97 0.29
N GLY A 164 -15.51 14.53 0.41
CA GLY A 164 -16.77 13.90 0.01
C GLY A 164 -17.00 12.53 0.63
N GLY A 165 -16.52 12.32 1.86
CA GLY A 165 -16.69 11.04 2.54
C GLY A 165 -15.60 10.00 2.29
N ARG A 166 -14.57 10.30 1.49
CA ARG A 166 -13.45 9.34 1.29
C ARG A 166 -12.57 9.17 2.53
N GLY A 167 -12.44 10.21 3.34
CA GLY A 167 -11.50 10.28 4.47
C GLY A 167 -10.06 10.57 4.05
N TRP A 168 -9.79 10.70 2.76
CA TRP A 168 -8.48 11.00 2.20
C TRP A 168 -8.63 11.89 0.96
N VAL A 169 -7.52 12.51 0.55
CA VAL A 169 -7.42 13.31 -0.69
C VAL A 169 -6.20 12.86 -1.51
N PRO A 170 -6.24 12.98 -2.85
CA PRO A 170 -5.08 12.68 -3.69
C PRO A 170 -3.84 13.46 -3.21
N SER A 171 -2.69 12.79 -3.18
CA SER A 171 -1.44 13.40 -2.72
C SER A 171 -0.22 12.70 -3.29
N GLU A 172 0.60 13.43 -4.04
CA GLU A 172 1.88 12.94 -4.54
C GLU A 172 2.97 13.00 -3.45
N PRO A 173 4.00 12.13 -3.50
CA PRO A 173 4.16 10.98 -4.41
C PRO A 173 3.43 9.71 -3.90
N ARG A 174 2.77 9.78 -2.74
CA ARG A 174 2.22 8.63 -2.02
C ARG A 174 0.82 8.22 -2.50
N GLY A 175 0.27 8.79 -3.56
CA GLY A 175 -1.10 8.56 -4.05
C GLY A 175 -2.22 9.15 -3.21
N ARG A 176 -2.19 9.04 -1.88
CA ARG A 176 -3.19 9.65 -0.99
C ARG A 176 -2.64 10.10 0.35
N SER A 177 -3.32 11.10 0.94
CA SER A 177 -3.09 11.54 2.32
C SER A 177 -4.41 11.62 3.07
N ASN A 178 -4.37 11.45 4.40
CA ASN A 178 -5.56 11.61 5.24
C ASN A 178 -6.14 13.02 5.06
N CYS A 179 -7.46 13.09 4.90
CA CYS A 179 -8.14 14.37 4.77
C CYS A 179 -7.97 15.15 6.07
N ARG A 180 -7.29 16.30 6.00
CA ARG A 180 -7.00 17.13 7.20
C ARG A 180 -8.25 17.65 7.89
N GLN A 181 -9.33 17.85 7.14
CA GLN A 181 -10.57 18.40 7.68
C GLN A 181 -11.35 17.41 8.55
N CYS A 182 -11.44 16.14 8.14
CA CYS A 182 -12.12 15.11 8.93
C CYS A 182 -11.17 14.17 9.68
N GLY A 183 -9.86 14.30 9.51
CA GLY A 183 -8.87 13.40 10.10
C GLY A 183 -9.05 11.93 9.71
N GLY A 184 -9.67 11.65 8.55
CA GLY A 184 -10.00 10.29 8.13
C GLY A 184 -11.37 9.76 8.60
N GLN A 185 -12.14 10.54 9.36
CA GLN A 185 -13.44 10.11 9.91
C GLN A 185 -14.58 10.04 8.88
N ARG A 186 -14.37 10.57 7.66
CA ARG A 186 -15.32 10.54 6.52
C ARG A 186 -16.60 11.36 6.70
N VAL A 187 -17.04 11.62 7.92
CA VAL A 187 -18.21 12.47 8.21
C VAL A 187 -17.82 13.93 8.39
N CYS A 188 -18.79 14.83 8.24
CA CYS A 188 -18.63 16.23 8.62
C CYS A 188 -18.30 16.31 10.12
N PRO A 189 -17.21 16.99 10.52
CA PRO A 189 -16.82 17.06 11.93
C PRO A 189 -17.83 17.85 12.79
N ILE A 190 -18.66 18.70 12.18
CA ILE A 190 -19.65 19.54 12.86
C ILE A 190 -20.95 18.78 13.13
N CYS A 191 -21.62 18.26 12.10
CA CYS A 191 -22.89 17.52 12.27
C CYS A 191 -22.72 16.01 12.49
N ARG A 192 -21.49 15.48 12.40
CA ARG A 192 -21.14 14.06 12.59
C ARG A 192 -21.98 13.10 11.73
N GLY A 193 -22.26 13.49 10.48
CA GLY A 193 -23.06 12.68 9.56
C GLY A 193 -24.54 13.07 9.50
N GLY A 194 -25.03 13.91 10.42
CA GLY A 194 -26.46 14.21 10.49
C GLY A 194 -27.00 15.13 9.39
N GLY A 195 -26.14 15.90 8.70
CA GLY A 195 -26.54 16.91 7.72
C GLY A 195 -27.25 18.15 8.30
N GLN A 196 -27.68 18.08 9.56
CA GLN A 196 -28.44 19.11 10.26
C GLN A 196 -27.93 19.35 11.67
N LEU A 197 -28.31 20.47 12.27
CA LEU A 197 -28.04 20.84 13.66
C LEU A 197 -29.34 21.30 14.34
N ALA A 198 -29.55 20.87 15.59
CA ALA A 198 -30.70 21.30 16.37
C ALA A 198 -30.49 22.73 16.88
N VAL A 199 -31.45 23.62 16.62
CA VAL A 199 -31.33 25.07 16.94
C VAL A 199 -31.02 25.30 18.41
N PHE A 200 -31.71 24.58 19.31
CA PHE A 200 -31.52 24.71 20.76
C PHE A 200 -30.14 24.25 21.27
N ARG A 201 -29.32 23.59 20.43
CA ARG A 201 -27.96 23.14 20.76
C ARG A 201 -26.87 24.01 20.12
N LEU A 202 -27.25 25.02 19.34
CA LEU A 202 -26.29 25.90 18.69
C LEU A 202 -25.64 26.83 19.73
N SER A 203 -24.31 26.93 19.67
CA SER A 203 -23.57 27.93 20.45
C SER A 203 -23.75 29.33 19.85
N PRO A 204 -23.50 30.41 20.61
CA PRO A 204 -23.57 31.78 20.08
C PRO A 204 -22.69 32.01 18.85
N TYR A 205 -21.52 31.37 18.79
CA TYR A 205 -20.67 31.42 17.60
C TYR A 205 -21.31 30.75 16.39
N GLN A 206 -21.97 29.61 16.57
CA GLN A 206 -22.62 28.90 15.47
C GLN A 206 -23.86 29.63 14.95
N LEU A 207 -24.57 30.37 15.83
CA LEU A 207 -25.72 31.18 15.44
C LEU A 207 -25.37 32.28 14.43
N THR A 208 -24.11 32.73 14.36
CA THR A 208 -23.70 33.75 13.37
C THR A 208 -23.78 33.25 11.92
N TYR A 209 -23.80 31.93 11.71
CA TYR A 209 -24.00 31.31 10.40
C TYR A 209 -25.48 31.24 9.98
N TYR A 210 -26.41 31.58 10.88
CA TYR A 210 -27.86 31.47 10.68
C TYR A 210 -28.57 32.80 11.01
N PRO A 211 -28.35 33.87 10.22
CA PRO A 211 -28.93 35.19 10.50
C PRO A 211 -30.46 35.18 10.59
N GLU A 212 -31.13 34.26 9.90
CA GLU A 212 -32.58 34.06 9.92
C GLU A 212 -33.12 33.57 11.27
N LEU A 213 -32.29 32.97 12.13
CA LEU A 213 -32.70 32.51 13.47
C LEU A 213 -32.59 33.61 14.54
N SER A 214 -32.03 34.77 14.19
CA SER A 214 -31.81 35.89 15.11
C SER A 214 -32.99 36.89 15.12
N GLN A 215 -34.10 36.53 14.48
CA GLN A 215 -35.35 37.30 14.39
C GLN A 215 -36.41 36.67 15.29
#